data_AF-A0A355EVI5-F1
#
_entry.id   AF-A0A355EVI5-F1
#
_cell.length_a   1.000
_cell.length_b   1.000
_cell.length_c   1.000
_cell.angle_alpha   90.00
_cell.angle_beta   90.00
_cell.angle_gamma   90.00
#
_symmetry.space_group_name_H-M   'P 1'
#
loop_
_entity.id
_entity.type
_entity.pdbx_description
1 polymer ?
#
loop_
_entity_poly.entity_id
_entity_poly.type
_entity_poly.pdbx_seq_one_letter_code
_entity_poly.pdbx_strand_id
1 'polypeptide(L)'
;MPTAVMVQGAGDCDSKSAAFCALWRQLPARSLLVLVPGHALVAVEGRPGPDQKSIRLGNRTYILCEVAGPGRLPPGETDIKGSFEYVLIEPAG
;
A
#
# COMPACT_ATOMS: atom_id res chain seq x y z
N MET A 1 -10.18 17.17 -0.52
CA MET A 1 -9.66 17.75 0.74
C MET A 1 -9.28 16.60 1.66
N PRO A 2 -8.00 16.24 1.87
CA PRO A 2 -7.63 15.12 2.72
C PRO A 2 -7.37 15.61 4.15
N THR A 3 -8.35 16.28 4.76
CA THR A 3 -8.25 16.73 6.16
C THR A 3 -8.78 15.69 7.14
N ALA A 4 -9.58 14.73 6.68
CA ALA A 4 -10.09 13.64 7.53
C ALA A 4 -9.02 12.60 7.92
N VAL A 5 -7.89 12.56 7.19
CA VAL A 5 -6.80 11.60 7.42
C VAL A 5 -5.86 12.06 8.55
N MET A 6 -5.86 13.34 8.93
CA MET A 6 -4.82 13.90 9.81
C MET A 6 -5.14 13.88 11.32
N VAL A 7 -6.33 13.46 11.76
CA VAL A 7 -6.79 13.82 13.13
C VAL A 7 -6.47 12.79 14.22
N GLN A 8 -5.99 11.57 13.90
CA GLN A 8 -5.62 10.59 14.94
C GLN A 8 -4.37 9.79 14.58
N GLY A 9 -3.17 10.34 14.85
CA GLY A 9 -1.89 9.60 14.80
C GLY A 9 -1.36 9.20 13.41
N ALA A 10 -2.17 9.37 12.37
CA ALA A 10 -1.95 9.00 10.97
C ALA A 10 -1.13 10.03 10.15
N GLY A 11 -0.14 10.68 10.78
CA GLY A 11 0.64 11.74 10.14
C GLY A 11 1.86 11.25 9.36
N ASP A 12 2.47 10.15 9.78
CA ASP A 12 3.78 9.71 9.25
C ASP A 12 3.67 8.50 8.31
N CYS A 13 2.82 7.52 8.64
CA CYS A 13 2.65 6.32 7.80
C CYS A 13 1.83 6.58 6.54
N ASP A 14 0.74 7.32 6.65
CA ASP A 14 -0.13 7.68 5.52
C ASP A 14 0.60 8.60 4.54
N SER A 15 1.35 9.59 5.03
CA SER A 15 2.13 10.52 4.20
C SER A 15 3.23 9.82 3.40
N LYS A 16 3.97 8.89 4.02
CA LYS A 16 5.01 8.09 3.32
C LYS A 16 4.41 7.13 2.31
N SER A 17 3.31 6.47 2.67
CA SER A 17 2.62 5.54 1.78
C SER A 17 2.03 6.28 0.58
N ALA A 18 1.40 7.44 0.81
CA ALA A 18 0.91 8.31 -0.26
C ALA A 18 2.05 8.84 -1.15
N ALA A 19 3.19 9.26 -0.57
CA ALA A 19 4.35 9.71 -1.34
C ALA A 19 4.95 8.58 -2.18
N PHE A 20 5.07 7.37 -1.62
CA PHE A 20 5.49 6.19 -2.37
C PHE A 20 4.57 5.94 -3.57
N CYS A 21 3.26 5.94 -3.35
CA CYS A 21 2.28 5.77 -4.41
C CYS A 21 2.36 6.84 -5.51
N ALA A 22 2.59 8.10 -5.14
CA ALA A 22 2.77 9.19 -6.08
C ALA A 22 4.02 9.01 -6.96
N LEU A 23 5.12 8.50 -6.40
CA LEU A 23 6.33 8.17 -7.14
C LEU A 23 6.15 6.90 -8.00
N TRP A 24 5.54 5.85 -7.43
CA TRP A 24 5.32 4.57 -8.10
C TRP A 24 4.43 4.71 -9.33
N ARG A 25 3.50 5.67 -9.30
CA ARG A 25 2.63 6.01 -10.43
C ARG A 25 3.39 6.37 -11.71
N GLN A 26 4.67 6.74 -11.64
CA GLN A 26 5.52 6.98 -12.81
C GLN A 26 5.94 5.68 -13.53
N LEU A 27 5.76 4.51 -12.90
CA LEU A 27 6.00 3.21 -13.50
C LEU A 27 4.72 2.70 -14.19
N PRO A 28 4.83 1.85 -15.23
CA PRO A 28 3.67 1.25 -15.91
C PRO A 28 3.04 0.11 -15.08
N ALA A 29 2.86 0.32 -13.77
CA ALA A 29 2.34 -0.63 -12.82
C ALA A 29 1.40 0.06 -11.82
N ARG A 30 0.28 -0.59 -11.51
CA ARG A 30 -0.68 -0.08 -10.52
C ARG A 30 -0.14 -0.23 -9.10
N SER A 31 -0.64 0.61 -8.20
CA SER A 31 -0.45 0.42 -6.76
C SER A 31 -1.75 0.67 -6.00
N LEU A 32 -1.80 0.18 -4.77
CA LEU A 32 -2.87 0.43 -3.81
C LEU A 32 -2.29 1.16 -2.62
N LEU A 33 -2.91 2.25 -2.21
CA LEU A 33 -2.77 2.73 -0.84
C LEU A 33 -3.75 1.92 0.01
N VAL A 34 -3.25 1.18 0.99
CA VAL A 34 -4.03 0.26 1.82
C VAL A 34 -4.13 0.81 3.23
N LEU A 35 -5.35 0.93 3.72
CA LEU A 35 -5.68 1.49 5.03
C LEU A 35 -6.23 0.39 5.92
N VAL A 36 -5.57 0.19 7.05
CA VAL A 36 -6.03 -0.70 8.12
C VAL A 36 -6.18 0.12 9.41
N PRO A 37 -6.93 -0.35 10.41
CA PRO A 37 -7.08 0.38 11.66
C PRO A 37 -5.71 0.74 12.28
N GLY A 38 -5.39 2.04 12.32
CA GLY A 38 -4.17 2.58 12.91
C GLY A 38 -2.89 2.46 12.08
N HIS A 39 -2.95 2.03 10.82
CA HIS A 39 -1.76 1.91 9.96
C HIS A 39 -2.07 2.05 8.47
N ALA A 40 -1.11 2.54 7.70
CA ALA A 40 -1.17 2.59 6.24
C ALA A 40 0.06 1.93 5.63
N LEU A 41 -0.20 1.16 4.58
CA LEU A 41 0.81 0.47 3.80
C LEU A 41 0.48 0.57 2.31
N VAL A 42 1.37 0.03 1.48
CA VAL A 42 1.18 0.02 0.02
C VAL A 42 1.10 -1.42 -0.48
N ALA A 43 0.40 -1.64 -1.58
CA ALA A 43 0.54 -2.86 -2.36
C ALA A 43 0.87 -2.52 -3.82
N VAL A 44 1.83 -3.21 -4.42
CA VAL A 44 2.23 -2.96 -5.82
C VAL A 44 1.80 -4.12 -6.71
N GLU A 45 1.29 -3.81 -7.90
CA GLU A 45 0.87 -4.85 -8.84
C GLU A 45 2.07 -5.72 -9.27
N GLY A 46 1.89 -7.04 -9.20
CA GLY A 46 2.95 -7.97 -9.55
C GLY A 46 2.55 -9.44 -9.44
N ARG A 47 3.50 -10.31 -9.74
CA ARG A 47 3.37 -11.75 -9.51
C ARG A 47 4.04 -12.08 -8.17
N PRO A 48 3.29 -12.50 -7.13
CA PRO A 48 3.90 -12.86 -5.86
C PRO A 48 4.77 -14.11 -6.03
N GLY A 49 5.91 -14.13 -5.36
CA GLY A 49 6.70 -15.34 -5.14
C GLY A 49 6.02 -16.29 -4.14
N PRO A 50 6.64 -17.46 -3.87
CA PRO A 50 6.19 -18.35 -2.80
C PRO A 50 6.07 -17.58 -1.48
N ASP A 51 4.96 -17.81 -0.76
CA ASP A 51 4.67 -17.27 0.57
C ASP A 51 4.57 -15.74 0.71
N GLN A 52 4.78 -14.97 -0.38
CA GLN A 52 4.60 -13.52 -0.37
C GLN A 52 3.13 -13.14 -0.16
N LYS A 53 2.90 -12.33 0.88
CA LYS A 53 1.60 -11.77 1.21
C LYS A 53 1.16 -10.79 0.14
N SER A 54 -0.06 -10.97 -0.33
CA SER A 54 -0.63 -10.18 -1.43
C SER A 54 -2.14 -10.04 -1.30
N ILE A 55 -2.65 -8.98 -1.89
CA ILE A 55 -4.08 -8.73 -2.07
C ILE A 55 -4.46 -9.12 -3.49
N ARG A 56 -5.56 -9.86 -3.65
CA ARG A 56 -6.15 -10.15 -4.95
C ARG A 56 -7.40 -9.30 -5.16
N LEU A 57 -7.40 -8.46 -6.19
CA LEU A 57 -8.56 -7.69 -6.64
C LEU A 57 -8.91 -8.12 -8.06
N GLY A 58 -10.00 -8.87 -8.21
CA GLY A 58 -10.40 -9.46 -9.49
C GLY A 58 -9.33 -10.41 -10.05
N ASN A 59 -8.81 -10.08 -11.23
CA ASN A 59 -7.76 -10.85 -11.91
C ASN A 59 -6.34 -10.31 -11.66
N ARG A 60 -6.17 -9.31 -10.80
CA ARG A 60 -4.89 -8.70 -10.47
C ARG A 60 -4.46 -9.03 -9.05
N THR A 61 -3.15 -9.11 -8.87
CA THR A 61 -2.53 -9.40 -7.59
C THR A 61 -1.56 -8.28 -7.24
N TYR A 62 -1.59 -7.87 -5.98
CA TYR A 62 -0.82 -6.76 -5.46
C TYR A 62 -0.01 -7.24 -4.26
N ILE A 63 1.32 -7.19 -4.34
CA ILE A 63 2.23 -7.63 -3.27
C ILE A 63 2.26 -6.56 -2.20
N LEU A 64 2.07 -6.94 -0.94
CA LEU A 64 2.08 -6.00 0.19
C LEU A 64 3.48 -5.47 0.47
N CYS A 65 3.60 -4.17 0.73
CA CYS A 65 4.86 -3.48 0.99
C CYS A 65 4.72 -2.61 2.24
N GLU A 66 5.50 -2.92 3.26
CA GLU A 66 5.67 -2.03 4.40
C GLU A 66 6.65 -0.92 4.04
N VAL A 67 6.15 0.30 3.87
CA VAL A 67 6.96 1.47 3.45
C VAL A 67 7.02 2.55 4.52
N ALA A 68 6.17 2.45 5.54
CA ALA A 68 5.97 3.48 6.56
C ALA A 68 6.67 3.13 7.88
N GLY A 69 6.70 1.85 8.22
CA GLY A 69 7.31 1.32 9.43
C GLY A 69 8.84 1.41 9.46
N PRO A 70 9.46 1.32 10.65
CA PRO A 70 10.92 1.39 10.79
C PRO A 70 11.66 0.16 10.24
N GLY A 71 10.95 -0.96 10.04
CA GLY A 71 11.51 -2.19 9.52
C GLY A 71 11.71 -2.12 8.00
N ARG A 72 12.92 -2.41 7.53
CA ARG A 72 13.18 -2.64 6.10
C ARG A 72 12.81 -4.08 5.76
N LEU A 73 11.51 -4.31 5.54
CA LEU A 73 10.98 -5.61 5.18
C LEU A 73 10.98 -5.78 3.65
N PRO A 74 11.39 -6.95 3.13
CA PRO A 74 11.13 -7.32 1.75
C PRO A 74 9.64 -7.25 1.40
N PRO A 75 9.30 -6.93 0.14
CA PRO A 75 7.93 -7.02 -0.35
C PRO A 75 7.33 -8.40 -0.08
N GLY A 76 6.10 -8.42 0.41
CA GLY A 76 5.35 -9.63 0.72
C GLY A 76 5.62 -10.24 2.10
N GLU A 77 6.45 -9.63 2.95
CA GLU A 77 6.64 -10.12 4.33
C GLU A 77 5.67 -9.51 5.35
N THR A 78 5.04 -8.37 5.02
CA THR A 78 4.00 -7.78 5.87
C THR A 78 2.64 -8.39 5.57
N ASP A 79 1.80 -8.54 6.58
CA ASP A 79 0.47 -9.16 6.46
C ASP A 79 -0.60 -8.22 7.01
N ILE A 80 -1.80 -8.28 6.46
CA ILE A 80 -2.97 -7.52 6.92
C ILE A 80 -3.90 -8.48 7.66
N LYS A 81 -4.31 -8.09 8.86
CA LYS A 81 -5.30 -8.83 9.64
C LYS A 81 -6.65 -8.11 9.59
N GLY A 82 -7.69 -8.83 9.20
CA GLY A 82 -9.06 -8.30 9.17
C GLY A 82 -9.40 -7.54 7.89
N SER A 83 -10.41 -6.67 7.98
CA SER A 83 -10.86 -5.83 6.88
C SER A 83 -9.92 -4.65 6.65
N PHE A 84 -9.77 -4.25 5.40
CA PHE A 84 -9.00 -3.07 5.00
C PHE A 84 -9.79 -2.26 3.98
N GLU A 85 -9.47 -0.97 3.89
CA GLU A 85 -9.88 -0.10 2.80
C GLU A 85 -8.71 0.12 1.85
N TYR A 86 -9.00 0.50 0.60
CA TYR A 86 -7.94 0.77 -0.36
C TYR A 86 -8.30 1.90 -1.33
N VAL A 87 -7.27 2.59 -1.82
CA VAL A 87 -7.34 3.50 -2.95
C VAL A 87 -6.50 2.93 -4.09
N LEU A 88 -7.14 2.64 -5.21
CA LEU A 88 -6.43 2.22 -6.42
C LEU A 88 -5.77 3.42 -7.09
N ILE A 89 -4.48 3.31 -7.35
CA ILE A 89 -3.68 4.31 -8.04
C ILE A 89 -3.24 3.73 -9.38
N GLU A 90 -3.80 4.30 -10.44
CA GLU A 90 -3.43 4.00 -11.83
C GLU A 90 -2.10 4.69 -12.19
N PRO A 91 -1.30 4.14 -13.12
CA PRO A 91 -0.13 4.80 -13.70
C PRO A 91 -0.41 6.22 -14.24
N ALA A 92 0.62 7.05 -14.37
CA ALA A 92 0.51 8.42 -14.88
C ALA A 92 0.18 8.48 -16.39
N GLY A 93 0.52 7.44 -17.14
CA GLY A 93 0.42 7.43 -18.61
C GLY A 93 1.72 7.82 -19.29
#